data_AF-A0A183I877-F1
#
_entry.id   AF-A0A183I877-F1
#
_cell.length_a   1.000
_cell.length_b   1.000
_cell.length_c   1.000
_cell.angle_alpha   90.00
_cell.angle_beta   90.00
_cell.angle_gamma   90.00
#
_symmetry.space_group_name_H-M   'P 1'
#
loop_
_entity.id
_entity.type
_entity.pdbx_description
1 polymer ?
#
loop_
_entity_poly.entity_id
_entity_poly.type
_entity_poly.pdbx_seq_one_letter_code
_entity_poly.pdbx_strand_id
1 'polypeptide(L)'
;MNQLPANMTAEKVFSTLKNLIEKQMNKCKEKPRPLFTASVTDTQWEKIAVINEKLVQEYRSRIMLLLKRLDITIQSFTWSDRIKKMQDKLHEIYRPQREQIMITSNVGMDDLLAATNSLLKVDKIISEKERKRTASRLNKVRISQSCFFF
;
A
#
# COMPACT_ATOMS: atom_id res chain seq x y z
N MET A 1 -21.46 -3.68 8.19
CA MET A 1 -22.40 -4.34 7.28
C MET A 1 -23.51 -3.34 6.98
N ASN A 2 -23.50 -2.70 5.80
CA ASN A 2 -24.51 -1.70 5.45
C ASN A 2 -25.71 -2.42 4.85
N GLN A 3 -26.76 -2.63 5.64
CA GLN A 3 -28.03 -3.12 5.12
C GLN A 3 -28.70 -2.01 4.30
N LEU A 4 -28.99 -2.32 3.02
CA LEU A 4 -29.81 -1.46 2.17
C LEU A 4 -31.24 -1.42 2.75
N PRO A 5 -31.86 -0.23 2.89
CA PRO A 5 -33.22 -0.12 3.41
C PRO A 5 -34.20 -0.88 2.51
N ALA A 6 -35.08 -1.67 3.13
CA ALA A 6 -35.93 -2.70 2.53
C ALA A 6 -37.01 -2.23 1.52
N ASN A 7 -36.91 -1.00 1.00
CA ASN A 7 -37.91 -0.42 0.08
C ASN A 7 -37.30 0.43 -1.06
N MET A 8 -36.03 0.22 -1.40
CA MET A 8 -35.33 1.02 -2.41
C MET A 8 -35.05 0.18 -3.67
N THR A 9 -35.73 0.51 -4.77
CA THR A 9 -35.46 -0.09 -6.09
C THR A 9 -34.01 0.18 -6.51
N ALA A 10 -33.35 -0.79 -7.15
CA ALA A 10 -31.95 -0.68 -7.59
C ALA A 10 -31.67 0.61 -8.37
N GLU A 11 -32.61 1.03 -9.23
CA GLU A 11 -32.52 2.28 -10.00
C GLU A 11 -32.38 3.54 -9.12
N LYS A 12 -33.10 3.60 -7.99
CA LYS A 12 -33.00 4.73 -7.04
C LYS A 12 -31.65 4.76 -6.34
N VAL A 13 -31.07 3.59 -6.09
CA VAL A 13 -29.74 3.45 -5.49
C VAL A 13 -28.68 3.95 -6.46
N PHE A 14 -28.70 3.47 -7.71
CA PHE A 14 -27.75 3.90 -8.74
C PHE A 14 -27.87 5.38 -9.08
N SER A 15 -29.09 5.95 -9.11
CA SER A 15 -29.27 7.39 -9.36
C SER A 15 -28.72 8.24 -8.21
N THR A 16 -28.93 7.82 -6.96
CA THR A 16 -28.36 8.49 -5.78
C THR A 16 -26.83 8.43 -5.80
N LEU A 17 -26.26 7.26 -6.10
CA LEU A 17 -24.81 7.07 -6.25
C LEU A 17 -24.23 7.95 -7.36
N LYS A 18 -24.88 7.98 -8.53
CA LYS A 18 -24.47 8.82 -9.65
C LYS A 18 -24.43 10.31 -9.26
N ASN A 19 -25.47 10.81 -8.61
CA ASN A 19 -25.54 12.20 -8.14
C ASN A 19 -24.43 12.51 -7.12
N LEU A 20 -24.13 11.59 -6.20
CA LEU A 20 -23.04 11.75 -5.24
C LEU A 20 -21.67 11.78 -5.94
N ILE A 21 -21.45 10.88 -6.89
CA ILE A 21 -20.20 10.81 -7.67
C ILE A 21 -20.01 12.10 -8.48
N GLU A 22 -21.04 12.57 -9.19
CA GLU A 22 -20.98 13.83 -9.95
C GLU A 22 -20.66 15.03 -9.05
N LYS A 23 -21.29 15.11 -7.88
CA LYS A 23 -21.00 16.15 -6.88
C LYS A 23 -19.54 16.09 -6.41
N GLN A 24 -18.97 14.91 -6.23
CA GLN A 24 -17.56 14.76 -5.85
C GLN A 24 -16.63 15.08 -7.01
N MET A 25 -16.92 14.61 -8.23
CA MET A 25 -16.14 14.92 -9.42
C MET A 25 -16.06 16.42 -9.70
N ASN A 26 -17.14 17.17 -9.44
CA ASN A 26 -17.16 18.62 -9.61
C ASN A 26 -16.28 19.38 -8.60
N LYS A 27 -15.94 18.76 -7.46
CA LYS A 27 -15.01 19.34 -6.47
C LYS A 27 -13.54 19.05 -6.82
N CYS A 28 -13.27 18.05 -7.63
CA CYS A 28 -11.91 17.66 -8.01
C CYS A 28 -11.34 18.68 -9.02
N LYS A 29 -10.20 19.29 -8.70
CA LYS A 29 -9.48 20.18 -9.64
C LYS A 29 -9.01 19.45 -10.90
N GLU A 30 -8.51 18.23 -10.73
CA GLU A 30 -8.16 17.31 -11.81
C GLU A 30 -9.05 16.08 -11.67
N LYS A 31 -9.75 15.72 -12.76
CA LYS A 31 -10.62 14.55 -12.77
C LYS A 31 -9.77 13.27 -12.82
N PRO A 32 -10.09 12.25 -12.00
CA PRO A 32 -9.38 10.98 -12.04
C PRO A 32 -9.54 10.35 -13.43
N ARG A 33 -8.43 9.92 -14.02
CA ARG A 33 -8.45 9.17 -15.28
C ARG A 33 -8.30 7.69 -14.96
N PRO A 34 -9.35 6.87 -15.16
CA PRO A 34 -9.28 5.45 -14.88
C PRO A 34 -8.18 4.82 -15.74
N LEU A 35 -7.40 3.95 -15.12
CA LEU A 35 -6.33 3.21 -15.78
C LEU A 35 -6.91 2.07 -16.62
N PHE A 36 -8.01 1.48 -16.14
CA PHE A 36 -8.70 0.39 -16.80
C PHE A 36 -9.92 0.92 -17.58
N THR A 37 -9.85 0.89 -18.91
CA THR A 37 -10.92 1.38 -19.80
C THR A 37 -11.45 0.32 -20.77
N ALA A 38 -10.90 -0.90 -20.71
CA ALA A 38 -11.31 -2.00 -21.57
C ALA A 38 -12.70 -2.52 -21.18
N SER A 39 -13.49 -2.89 -22.19
CA SER A 39 -14.69 -3.72 -21.97
C SER A 39 -14.25 -5.17 -21.79
N VAL A 40 -14.78 -5.83 -20.78
CA VAL A 40 -14.34 -7.16 -20.33
C VAL A 40 -15.52 -8.10 -20.33
N THR A 41 -15.35 -9.28 -20.92
CA THR A 41 -16.37 -10.35 -20.88
C THR A 41 -16.32 -11.10 -19.56
N ASP A 42 -17.39 -11.80 -19.18
CA ASP A 42 -17.44 -12.56 -17.92
C ASP A 42 -16.28 -13.57 -17.79
N THR A 43 -15.95 -14.27 -18.89
CA THR A 43 -14.81 -15.19 -18.96
C THR A 43 -13.46 -14.52 -18.73
N GLN A 44 -13.33 -13.23 -19.07
CA GLN A 44 -12.11 -12.46 -18.82
C GLN A 44 -12.08 -11.97 -17.36
N TRP A 45 -13.24 -11.60 -16.79
CA TRP A 45 -13.34 -11.25 -15.36
C TRP A 45 -12.91 -12.40 -14.46
N GLU A 46 -13.33 -13.63 -14.79
CA GLU A 46 -12.88 -14.84 -14.07
C GLU A 46 -11.35 -15.00 -14.14
N LYS A 47 -10.75 -14.81 -15.32
CA LYS A 47 -9.28 -14.87 -15.47
C LYS A 47 -8.57 -13.80 -14.65
N ILE A 48 -9.09 -12.57 -14.63
CA ILE A 48 -8.54 -11.47 -13.85
C ILE A 48 -8.64 -11.79 -12.35
N ALA A 49 -9.76 -12.35 -11.90
CA ALA A 49 -9.94 -12.75 -10.50
C ALA A 49 -8.91 -13.81 -10.07
N VAL A 50 -8.66 -14.83 -10.92
CA VAL A 50 -7.61 -15.84 -10.67
C VAL A 50 -6.22 -15.21 -10.58
N ILE A 51 -5.92 -14.25 -11.47
CA ILE A 51 -4.65 -13.50 -11.43
C ILE A 51 -4.54 -12.71 -10.13
N ASN A 52 -5.59 -11.99 -9.73
CA ASN A 52 -5.61 -11.20 -8.51
C ASN A 52 -5.39 -12.09 -7.27
N GLU A 53 -6.05 -13.25 -7.19
CA GLU A 53 -5.84 -14.20 -6.10
C GLU A 53 -4.37 -14.65 -6.03
N LYS A 54 -3.77 -15.01 -7.18
CA LYS A 54 -2.36 -15.38 -7.22
C LYS A 54 -1.44 -14.25 -6.76
N LEU A 55 -1.70 -13.01 -7.19
CA LEU A 55 -0.93 -11.83 -6.79
C LEU A 55 -1.04 -11.56 -5.29
N VAL A 56 -2.25 -11.66 -4.73
CA VAL A 56 -2.49 -11.53 -3.29
C VAL A 56 -1.66 -12.55 -2.49
N GLN A 57 -1.58 -13.80 -2.95
CA GLN A 57 -0.74 -14.82 -2.30
C GLN A 57 0.76 -14.51 -2.41
N GLU A 58 1.22 -14.01 -3.55
CA GLU A 58 2.62 -13.59 -3.69
C GLU A 58 2.94 -12.38 -2.82
N TYR A 59 2.06 -11.38 -2.75
CA TYR A 59 2.24 -10.21 -1.88
C TYR A 59 2.28 -10.61 -0.42
N ARG A 60 1.38 -11.49 0.02
CA ARG A 60 1.42 -12.07 1.36
C ARG A 60 2.77 -12.73 1.65
N SER A 61 3.28 -13.54 0.73
CA SER A 61 4.58 -14.19 0.86
C SER A 61 5.74 -13.20 0.98
N ARG A 62 5.73 -12.14 0.15
CA ARG A 62 6.73 -11.05 0.21
C ARG A 62 6.66 -10.28 1.53
N ILE A 63 5.46 -9.97 2.03
CA ILE A 63 5.26 -9.32 3.33
C ILE A 63 5.81 -10.19 4.46
N MET A 64 5.51 -11.49 4.47
CA MET A 64 6.06 -12.42 5.46
C MET A 64 7.59 -12.45 5.45
N LEU A 65 8.20 -12.48 4.26
CA LEU A 65 9.66 -12.44 4.13
C LEU A 65 10.24 -11.14 4.68
N LEU A 66 9.66 -9.99 4.31
CA LEU A 66 10.13 -8.69 4.78
C LEU A 66 10.00 -8.54 6.29
N LEU A 67 8.89 -9.01 6.86
CA LEU A 67 8.67 -9.05 8.31
C LEU A 67 9.68 -9.95 9.00
N LYS A 68 9.95 -11.14 8.45
CA LYS A 68 10.97 -12.03 9.00
C LYS A 68 12.37 -11.41 8.93
N ARG A 69 12.69 -10.70 7.84
CA ARG A 69 13.95 -9.96 7.70
C ARG A 69 14.06 -8.88 8.77
N LEU A 70 12.99 -8.11 9.00
CA LEU A 70 12.93 -7.12 10.07
C LEU A 70 13.16 -7.77 11.44
N ASP A 71 12.46 -8.88 11.72
CA ASP A 71 12.60 -9.63 12.97
C ASP A 71 14.06 -10.08 13.20
N ILE A 72 14.72 -10.61 12.16
CA ILE A 72 16.13 -11.04 12.22
C ILE A 72 17.07 -9.83 12.41
N THR A 73 16.81 -8.70 11.76
CA THR A 73 17.59 -7.47 11.93
C THR A 73 17.49 -6.92 13.35
N ILE A 74 16.31 -6.96 13.98
CA ILE A 74 16.17 -6.57 15.38
C ILE A 74 16.88 -7.56 16.31
N GLN A 75 16.80 -8.86 16.02
CA GLN A 75 17.50 -9.88 16.80
C GLN A 75 19.03 -9.71 16.71
N SER A 76 19.60 -9.35 15.57
CA SER A 76 21.05 -9.18 15.45
C SER A 76 21.60 -8.05 16.33
N PHE A 77 20.80 -7.03 16.66
CA PHE A 77 21.21 -5.99 17.61
C PHE A 77 21.43 -6.53 19.03
N THR A 78 20.70 -7.57 19.43
CA THR A 78 20.83 -8.21 20.75
C THR A 78 22.11 -9.02 20.92
N TRP A 79 22.87 -9.23 19.84
CA TRP A 79 24.17 -9.92 19.90
C TRP A 79 25.28 -9.06 20.52
N SER A 80 25.07 -7.74 20.62
CA SER A 80 26.01 -6.85 21.31
C SER A 80 25.73 -6.80 22.81
N ASP A 81 26.78 -6.92 23.64
CA ASP A 81 26.66 -6.91 25.10
C ASP A 81 25.98 -5.65 25.65
N ARG A 82 26.17 -4.51 24.97
CA ARG A 82 25.54 -3.23 25.31
C ARG A 82 24.02 -3.30 25.16
N ILE A 83 23.52 -3.84 24.04
CA ILE A 83 22.09 -3.87 23.74
C ILE A 83 21.41 -5.06 24.44
N LYS A 84 22.13 -6.14 24.73
CA LYS A 84 21.63 -7.28 25.51
C LYS A 84 21.08 -6.86 26.87
N LYS A 85 21.74 -5.89 27.55
CA LYS A 85 21.25 -5.28 28.80
C LYS A 85 20.00 -4.41 28.65
N MET A 86 19.64 -4.04 27.42
CA MET A 86 18.49 -3.19 27.08
C MET A 86 17.44 -3.95 26.25
N GLN A 87 17.55 -5.28 26.16
CA GLN A 87 16.72 -6.11 25.30
C GLN A 87 15.23 -5.96 25.63
N ASP A 88 14.86 -5.88 26.90
CA ASP A 88 13.47 -5.75 27.31
C ASP A 88 12.86 -4.44 26.80
N LYS A 89 13.58 -3.31 26.97
CA LYS A 89 13.18 -2.00 26.43
C LYS A 89 13.07 -1.99 24.90
N LEU A 90 13.95 -2.72 24.21
CA LEU A 90 13.89 -2.87 22.76
C LEU A 90 12.62 -3.61 22.34
N HIS A 91 12.30 -4.72 23.00
CA HIS A 91 11.09 -5.51 22.71
C HIS A 91 9.80 -4.77 23.08
N GLU A 92 9.80 -4.00 24.17
CA GLU A 92 8.66 -3.13 24.54
C GLU A 92 8.30 -2.14 23.44
N ILE A 93 9.29 -1.58 22.75
CA ILE A 93 9.06 -0.64 21.64
C ILE A 93 8.71 -1.39 20.35
N TYR A 94 9.41 -2.50 20.06
CA TYR A 94 9.31 -3.19 18.78
C TYR A 94 8.02 -4.01 18.63
N ARG A 95 7.64 -4.80 19.65
CA ARG A 95 6.49 -5.73 19.55
C ARG A 95 5.17 -5.03 19.18
N PRO A 96 4.78 -3.91 19.80
CA PRO A 96 3.52 -3.25 19.46
C PRO A 96 3.48 -2.80 18.00
N GLN A 97 4.59 -2.27 17.48
CA GLN A 97 4.70 -1.85 16.09
C GLN A 97 4.65 -3.06 15.15
N ARG A 98 5.29 -4.16 15.53
CA ARG A 98 5.34 -5.39 14.76
C ARG A 98 3.98 -6.08 14.64
N GLU A 99 3.17 -6.03 15.69
CA GLU A 99 1.82 -6.59 15.75
C GLU A 99 0.79 -5.78 14.96
N GLN A 100 1.02 -4.47 14.78
CA GLN A 100 0.19 -3.61 13.94
C GLN A 100 0.34 -3.90 12.44
N ILE A 101 1.42 -4.56 12.01
CA ILE A 101 1.66 -4.84 10.59
C ILE A 101 0.89 -6.09 10.18
N MET A 102 -0.17 -5.88 9.40
CA MET A 102 -0.99 -6.94 8.86
C MET A 102 -0.27 -7.74 7.76
N ILE A 103 -0.44 -9.07 7.77
CA ILE A 103 0.16 -10.02 6.81
C ILE A 103 -0.81 -10.34 5.67
N THR A 104 -1.56 -9.34 5.22
CA THR A 104 -2.48 -9.47 4.09
C THR A 104 -2.37 -8.24 3.21
N SER A 105 -2.46 -8.45 1.91
CA SER A 105 -2.61 -7.36 0.95
C SER A 105 -4.09 -7.00 0.85
N ASN A 106 -4.43 -5.75 1.11
CA ASN A 106 -5.77 -5.20 0.88
C ASN A 106 -5.93 -4.76 -0.58
N VAL A 107 -5.61 -5.65 -1.53
CA VAL A 107 -5.74 -5.39 -2.96
C VAL A 107 -6.83 -6.28 -3.53
N GLY A 108 -7.94 -5.66 -3.92
CA GLY A 108 -9.12 -6.32 -4.46
C GLY A 108 -9.42 -5.96 -5.92
N MET A 109 -10.50 -6.53 -6.44
CA MET A 109 -11.00 -6.22 -7.79
C MET A 109 -11.55 -4.79 -7.89
N ASP A 110 -12.03 -4.26 -6.77
CA ASP A 110 -12.44 -2.87 -6.61
C ASP A 110 -11.26 -1.91 -6.79
N ASP A 111 -10.07 -2.25 -6.27
CA ASP A 111 -8.86 -1.44 -6.48
C ASP A 111 -8.44 -1.39 -7.96
N LEU A 112 -8.64 -2.49 -8.70
CA LEU A 112 -8.38 -2.52 -10.15
C LEU A 112 -9.30 -1.55 -10.90
N LEU A 113 -10.59 -1.50 -10.54
CA LEU A 113 -11.57 -0.61 -11.15
C LEU A 113 -11.36 0.85 -10.72
N ALA A 114 -10.94 1.06 -9.47
CA ALA A 114 -10.62 2.38 -8.93
C ALA A 114 -9.24 2.89 -9.36
N ALA A 115 -8.41 2.04 -9.97
CA ALA A 115 -7.06 2.39 -10.40
C ALA A 115 -7.09 3.56 -11.39
N THR A 116 -6.21 4.53 -11.17
CA THR A 116 -6.07 5.72 -12.03
C THR A 116 -4.66 5.87 -12.56
N ASN A 117 -4.50 6.72 -13.57
CA ASN A 117 -3.20 7.04 -14.17
C ASN A 117 -2.14 7.57 -13.17
N SER A 118 -2.53 7.97 -11.95
CA SER A 118 -1.58 8.34 -10.90
C SER A 118 -0.68 7.17 -10.50
N LEU A 119 -1.16 5.92 -10.61
CA LEU A 119 -0.36 4.72 -10.32
C LEU A 119 0.79 4.51 -11.30
N LEU A 120 0.71 5.07 -12.51
CA LEU A 120 1.80 5.00 -13.49
C LEU A 120 2.95 5.95 -13.16
N LYS A 121 2.75 6.89 -12.22
CA LYS A 121 3.81 7.79 -11.77
C LYS A 121 4.67 7.07 -10.73
N VAL A 122 5.79 6.52 -11.18
CA VAL A 122 6.78 5.89 -10.30
C VAL A 122 7.76 6.95 -9.83
N ASP A 123 7.60 7.42 -8.60
CA ASP A 123 8.56 8.33 -7.96
C ASP A 123 9.80 7.55 -7.53
N LYS A 124 10.97 8.03 -7.96
CA LYS A 124 12.25 7.43 -7.54
C LYS A 124 12.43 7.65 -6.04
N ILE A 125 12.64 6.57 -5.28
CA ILE A 125 12.85 6.61 -3.82
C ILE A 125 14.11 7.44 -3.46
N ILE A 126 15.09 7.51 -4.38
CA ILE A 126 16.28 8.36 -4.22
C ILE A 126 16.11 9.78 -4.78
N SER A 127 14.90 10.18 -5.14
CA SER A 127 14.64 11.56 -5.57
C SER A 127 15.02 12.53 -4.46
N GLU A 128 15.40 13.75 -4.84
CA GLU A 128 15.78 14.77 -3.86
C GLU A 128 14.63 15.08 -2.88
N LYS A 129 13.38 15.06 -3.37
CA LYS A 129 12.17 15.25 -2.58
C LYS A 129 12.04 14.20 -1.48
N GLU A 130 12.20 12.92 -1.80
CA GLU A 130 12.11 11.85 -0.79
C GLU A 130 13.36 11.83 0.11
N ARG A 131 14.55 12.19 -0.39
CA ARG A 131 15.76 12.35 0.44
C ARG A 131 15.65 13.45 1.49
N LYS A 132 14.93 14.54 1.21
CA LYS A 132 14.66 15.59 2.21
C LYS A 132 13.82 15.04 3.37
N ARG A 133 12.95 14.06 3.12
CA ARG A 133 12.09 13.42 4.13
C ARG A 133 12.81 12.39 4.99
N THR A 134 13.91 11.81 4.51
CA THR A 134 14.74 10.86 5.27
C THR A 134 15.90 11.51 6.02
N ALA A 135 15.95 12.85 6.03
CA ALA A 135 16.94 13.60 6.79
C ALA A 135 16.73 13.38 8.29
N SER A 136 17.75 12.91 8.98
CA SER A 136 17.73 12.73 10.43
C SER A 136 19.08 13.09 11.01
N ARG A 137 19.13 13.24 12.35
CA ARG A 137 20.39 13.50 13.08
C ARG A 137 21.45 12.42 12.81
N LEU A 138 21.02 11.21 12.46
CA LEU A 138 21.89 10.08 12.12
C LEU A 138 22.26 10.06 10.63
N ASN A 139 21.33 10.40 9.74
CA ASN A 139 21.55 10.40 8.30
C ASN A 139 21.90 11.80 7.78
N LYS A 140 23.13 12.26 8.08
CA LYS A 140 23.62 13.60 7.73
C LYS A 140 24.16 13.71 6.29
N VAL A 141 24.66 12.62 5.72
CA VAL A 141 25.31 12.62 4.40
C VAL A 141 24.25 12.42 3.32
N ARG A 142 24.06 13.44 2.47
CA ARG A 142 23.23 13.33 1.28
C ARG A 142 24.08 12.73 0.16
N ILE A 143 23.92 11.43 -0.10
CA ILE A 143 24.52 10.80 -1.30
C ILE A 143 23.93 11.53 -2.51
N SER A 144 24.71 12.40 -3.15
CA SER A 144 24.32 13.06 -4.40
C SER A 144 24.41 12.04 -5.54
N GLN A 145 23.71 12.29 -6.66
CA GLN A 145 23.70 11.37 -7.81
C GLN A 145 25.10 11.13 -8.43
N SER A 146 26.12 11.86 -7.98
CA SER A 146 27.50 11.75 -8.45
C SER A 146 28.32 10.66 -7.76
N CYS A 147 27.83 10.05 -6.67
CA CYS A 147 28.51 8.94 -5.99
C CYS A 147 27.82 7.60 -6.31
N PHE A 148 27.79 7.22 -7.58
CA PHE A 148 27.86 5.80 -7.96
C PHE A 148 29.29 5.58 -8.47
N PHE A 149 30.20 5.18 -7.58
CA PHE A 149 31.40 4.51 -8.02
C PHE A 149 30.98 3.12 -8.49
N PHE A 150 31.29 2.81 -9.75
CA PHE A 150 31.31 1.45 -10.28
C PHE A 150 32.24 0.55 -9.45
#